data_AF-A0A2E7ECG4-F1
#
_entry.id   AF-A0A2E7ECG4-F1
#
_cell.length_a   1.000
_cell.length_b   1.000
_cell.length_c   1.000
_cell.angle_alpha   90.00
_cell.angle_beta   90.00
_cell.angle_gamma   90.00
#
_symmetry.space_group_name_H-M   'P 1'
#
loop_
_entity.id
_entity.type
_entity.pdbx_description
1 polymer ?
#
loop_
_entity_poly.entity_id
_entity_poly.type
_entity_poly.pdbx_seq_one_letter_code
_entity_poly.pdbx_strand_id
1 'polypeptide(L)'
;MSAQLEQRPDPAAVLCKALFNAADQLTLKQEELGKVIGSNRTSVSRLKQKGSLDPASKQGELALLLIRAARALFALAGGDQDWIAHFMRSPNKITGGVPAEQIQSVQGLMRVVMYLDAIRGKV
;
A
#
# COMPACT_ATOMS: atom_id res chain seq x y z
N MET A 1 25.45 -22.90 -24.64
CA MET A 1 24.27 -22.47 -23.87
C MET A 1 24.70 -21.34 -22.96
N SER A 2 24.45 -20.10 -23.35
CA SER A 2 24.79 -18.92 -22.56
C SER A 2 23.71 -18.75 -21.50
N ALA A 3 24.05 -18.99 -20.23
CA ALA A 3 23.15 -18.66 -19.13
C ALA A 3 22.93 -17.13 -19.17
N GLN A 4 21.70 -16.70 -19.48
CA GLN A 4 21.30 -15.31 -19.26
C GLN A 4 21.48 -15.04 -17.77
N LEU A 5 22.42 -14.14 -17.45
CA LEU A 5 22.56 -13.55 -16.13
C LEU A 5 21.18 -13.03 -15.73
N GLU A 6 20.52 -13.68 -14.76
CA GLU A 6 19.28 -13.17 -14.18
C GLU A 6 19.55 -11.77 -13.64
N GLN A 7 19.14 -10.75 -14.39
CA GLN A 7 19.20 -9.37 -13.93
C GLN A 7 18.26 -9.27 -12.73
N ARG A 8 18.85 -9.22 -11.53
CA ARG A 8 18.07 -8.99 -10.31
C ARG A 8 17.37 -7.63 -10.44
N PRO A 9 16.04 -7.57 -10.29
CA PRO A 9 15.33 -6.32 -10.42
C PRO A 9 15.76 -5.34 -9.30
N ASP A 10 15.89 -4.06 -9.65
CA ASP A 10 16.21 -3.00 -8.69
C ASP A 10 15.11 -2.92 -7.59
N PRO A 11 15.44 -3.16 -6.30
CA PRO A 11 14.47 -3.09 -5.22
C PRO A 11 13.70 -1.76 -5.15
N ALA A 12 14.37 -0.65 -5.47
CA ALA A 12 13.74 0.67 -5.42
C ALA A 12 12.69 0.85 -6.53
N ALA A 13 12.98 0.32 -7.72
CA ALA A 13 12.03 0.31 -8.83
C ALA A 13 10.83 -0.63 -8.56
N VAL A 14 11.11 -1.82 -8.00
CA VAL A 14 10.07 -2.78 -7.60
C VAL A 14 9.15 -2.19 -6.55
N LEU A 15 9.71 -1.55 -5.52
CA LEU A 15 8.92 -0.92 -4.46
C LEU A 15 8.03 0.19 -5.01
N CYS A 16 8.57 1.07 -5.86
CA CYS A 16 7.80 2.14 -6.47
C CYS A 16 6.61 1.59 -7.28
N LYS A 17 6.85 0.57 -8.11
CA LYS A 17 5.78 -0.09 -8.87
C LYS A 17 4.74 -0.75 -7.96
N ALA A 18 5.19 -1.48 -6.95
CA ALA A 18 4.32 -2.16 -6.00
C ALA A 18 3.45 -1.17 -5.19
N LEU A 19 4.00 0.00 -4.85
CA LEU A 19 3.28 1.06 -4.15
C LEU A 19 2.08 1.56 -4.96
N PHE A 20 2.26 1.87 -6.24
CA PHE A 20 1.16 2.34 -7.08
C PHE A 20 0.12 1.25 -7.33
N ASN A 21 0.56 0.00 -7.54
CA ASN A 21 -0.37 -1.13 -7.65
C ASN A 21 -1.20 -1.32 -6.37
N ALA A 22 -0.57 -1.21 -5.20
CA ALA A 22 -1.26 -1.29 -3.91
C ALA A 22 -2.25 -0.13 -3.72
N ALA A 23 -1.88 1.09 -4.16
CA ALA A 23 -2.77 2.24 -4.11
C ALA A 23 -4.02 2.03 -4.98
N ASP A 24 -3.84 1.57 -6.22
CA ASP A 24 -4.94 1.27 -7.14
C ASP A 24 -5.84 0.16 -6.59
N GLN A 25 -5.24 -0.91 -6.07
CA GLN A 25 -5.95 -2.02 -5.42
C GLN A 25 -6.79 -1.54 -4.23
N LEU A 26 -6.23 -0.68 -3.37
CA LEU A 26 -6.90 -0.10 -2.22
C LEU A 26 -7.85 1.06 -2.60
N THR A 27 -8.03 1.31 -3.90
CA THR A 27 -8.86 2.38 -4.48
C THR A 27 -8.39 3.80 -4.12
N LEU A 28 -7.15 3.99 -3.68
CA LEU A 28 -6.65 5.27 -3.17
C LEU A 28 -6.44 6.30 -4.28
N LYS A 29 -6.88 7.52 -4.01
CA LYS A 29 -6.56 8.68 -4.84
C LYS A 29 -5.11 9.09 -4.60
N GLN A 30 -4.51 9.71 -5.61
CA GLN A 30 -3.11 10.14 -5.53
C GLN A 30 -2.82 11.10 -4.36
N GLU A 31 -3.79 11.95 -3.99
CA GLU A 31 -3.66 12.83 -2.82
C GLU A 31 -3.63 12.03 -1.51
N GLU A 32 -4.48 11.02 -1.38
CA GLU A 32 -4.54 10.14 -0.21
C GLU A 32 -3.24 9.34 -0.10
N LEU A 33 -2.76 8.77 -1.21
CA LEU A 33 -1.46 8.08 -1.27
C LEU A 33 -0.32 8.99 -0.80
N GLY A 34 -0.34 10.26 -1.22
CA GLY A 34 0.63 11.26 -0.75
C GLY A 34 0.63 11.35 0.76
N LYS A 35 -0.53 11.55 1.37
CA LYS A 35 -0.67 11.66 2.84
C LYS A 35 -0.18 10.38 3.54
N VAL A 36 -0.51 9.20 3.01
CA VAL A 36 -0.08 7.89 3.55
C VAL A 36 1.46 7.78 3.61
N ILE A 37 2.17 8.22 2.57
CA ILE A 37 3.65 8.12 2.51
C ILE A 37 4.36 9.39 2.99
N GLY A 38 3.66 10.36 3.58
CA GLY A 38 4.25 11.61 4.06
C GLY A 38 4.76 12.53 2.94
N SER A 39 4.05 12.59 1.82
CA SER A 39 4.34 13.41 0.63
C SER A 39 3.14 14.24 0.17
N ASN A 40 3.39 15.30 -0.59
CA ASN A 40 2.32 16.00 -1.30
C ASN A 40 2.03 15.35 -2.66
N ARG A 41 0.87 15.67 -3.25
CA ARG A 41 0.41 15.13 -4.55
C ARG A 41 1.46 15.31 -5.67
N THR A 42 2.12 16.47 -5.74
CA THR A 42 3.12 16.77 -6.77
C THR A 42 4.36 15.87 -6.64
N SER A 43 4.82 15.64 -5.41
CA SER A 43 5.91 14.71 -5.12
C SER A 43 5.54 13.28 -5.52
N VAL A 44 4.30 12.86 -5.31
CA VAL A 44 3.82 11.54 -5.77
C VAL A 44 3.83 11.44 -7.30
N SER A 45 3.42 12.49 -8.02
CA SER A 45 3.51 12.49 -9.50
C SER A 45 4.96 12.31 -9.96
N ARG A 46 5.90 13.06 -9.36
CA ARG A 46 7.32 12.96 -9.69
C ARG A 46 7.90 11.60 -9.31
N LEU A 47 7.47 11.02 -8.19
CA LEU A 47 7.84 9.67 -7.77
C LEU A 47 7.40 8.63 -8.80
N LYS A 48 6.17 8.74 -9.31
CA LYS A 48 5.65 7.87 -10.39
C LYS A 48 6.47 7.98 -11.67
N GLN A 49 6.85 9.21 -12.05
CA GLN A 49 7.69 9.45 -13.23
C GLN A 49 9.12 8.94 -13.07
N LYS A 50 9.72 9.16 -11.89
CA LYS A 50 11.06 8.67 -11.55
C LYS A 50 11.10 7.13 -11.50
N GLY A 51 10.01 6.50 -11.08
CA GLY A 51 9.89 5.04 -11.05
C GLY A 51 10.80 4.35 -10.03
N SER A 52 11.29 5.07 -9.01
CA SER A 52 12.21 4.52 -8.01
C SER A 52 11.96 5.14 -6.64
N LEU A 53 11.82 4.29 -5.62
CA LEU A 53 11.59 4.64 -4.23
C LEU A 53 12.55 3.84 -3.34
N ASP A 54 13.43 4.52 -2.60
CA ASP A 54 14.37 3.86 -1.70
C ASP A 54 13.64 3.16 -0.53
N PRO A 55 13.75 1.82 -0.38
CA PRO A 55 13.13 1.08 0.71
C PRO A 55 13.58 1.50 2.11
N ALA A 56 14.80 2.04 2.26
CA ALA A 56 15.34 2.50 3.55
C ALA A 56 14.91 3.95 3.90
N SER A 57 14.27 4.65 2.97
CA SER A 57 13.71 5.97 3.24
C SER A 57 12.42 5.87 4.05
N LYS A 58 12.08 6.91 4.81
CA LYS A 58 10.79 6.97 5.54
C LYS A 58 9.57 6.74 4.62
N GLN A 59 9.63 7.27 3.40
CA GLN A 59 8.57 7.06 2.40
C GLN A 59 8.52 5.60 1.95
N GLY A 60 9.68 4.96 1.80
CA GLY A 60 9.81 3.54 1.49
C GLY A 60 9.25 2.64 2.59
N GLU A 61 9.56 2.93 3.86
CA GLU A 61 9.01 2.18 5.00
C GLU A 61 7.48 2.27 5.07
N LEU A 62 6.92 3.47 4.88
CA LEU A 62 5.46 3.68 4.82
C LEU A 62 4.83 2.98 3.61
N ALA A 63 5.50 2.99 2.45
CA ALA A 63 5.06 2.27 1.27
C ALA A 63 5.01 0.76 1.51
N LEU A 64 6.02 0.19 2.19
CA LEU A 64 6.06 -1.23 2.55
C LEU A 64 4.92 -1.60 3.50
N LEU A 65 4.58 -0.74 4.47
CA LEU A 65 3.42 -0.94 5.34
C LEU A 65 2.11 -0.91 4.56
N LEU A 66 1.94 0.03 3.63
CA LEU A 66 0.76 0.09 2.77
C LEU A 66 0.62 -1.17 1.90
N ILE A 67 1.72 -1.63 1.29
CA ILE A 67 1.74 -2.86 0.49
C ILE A 67 1.37 -4.07 1.35
N ARG A 68 1.82 -4.10 2.62
CA ARG A 68 1.43 -5.16 3.56
C ARG A 68 -0.08 -5.15 3.82
N ALA A 69 -0.67 -3.99 4.07
CA ALA A 69 -2.12 -3.84 4.23
C ALA A 69 -2.87 -4.33 2.98
N ALA A 70 -2.44 -3.89 1.79
CA ALA A 70 -3.06 -4.28 0.52
C ALA A 70 -3.05 -5.80 0.31
N ARG A 71 -1.90 -6.45 0.56
CA ARG A 71 -1.76 -7.90 0.46
C ARG A 71 -2.61 -8.66 1.47
N ALA A 72 -2.67 -8.18 2.71
CA ALA A 72 -3.47 -8.81 3.75
C ALA A 72 -4.97 -8.71 3.44
N LEU A 73 -5.42 -7.52 3.02
CA LEU A 73 -6.82 -7.30 2.64
C LEU A 73 -7.20 -8.12 1.40
N PHE A 74 -6.34 -8.22 0.39
CA PHE A 74 -6.57 -9.04 -0.79
C PHE A 74 -6.77 -10.52 -0.45
N ALA A 75 -5.94 -11.05 0.44
CA ALA A 75 -6.06 -12.42 0.90
C ALA A 75 -7.39 -12.67 1.64
N LEU A 76 -7.81 -11.73 2.48
CA LEU A 76 -9.10 -11.80 3.18
C LEU A 76 -10.30 -11.67 2.24
N ALA A 77 -10.17 -10.86 1.20
CA ALA A 77 -11.20 -10.66 0.19
C ALA A 77 -11.30 -11.81 -0.82
N GLY A 78 -10.35 -12.76 -0.82
CA GLY A 78 -10.23 -13.75 -1.90
C GLY A 78 -9.98 -13.12 -3.28
N GLY A 79 -9.46 -11.89 -3.30
CA GLY A 79 -9.29 -11.09 -4.52
C GLY A 79 -10.52 -10.34 -5.02
N ASP A 80 -11.62 -10.33 -4.26
CA ASP A 80 -12.81 -9.53 -4.59
C ASP A 80 -12.54 -8.02 -4.44
N GLN A 81 -12.52 -7.33 -5.59
CA GLN A 81 -12.22 -5.91 -5.66
C GLN A 81 -13.36 -5.03 -5.12
N ASP A 82 -14.61 -5.45 -5.25
CA ASP A 82 -15.77 -4.73 -4.71
C ASP A 82 -15.77 -4.81 -3.19
N TRP A 83 -15.39 -5.97 -2.64
CA TRP A 83 -15.22 -6.14 -1.20
C TRP A 83 -14.07 -5.28 -0.66
N ILE A 84 -12.92 -5.24 -1.37
CA ILE A 84 -11.80 -4.35 -1.02
C ILE A 84 -12.24 -2.88 -1.03
N ALA A 85 -12.95 -2.45 -2.08
CA ALA A 85 -13.45 -1.08 -2.20
C ALA A 85 -14.43 -0.75 -1.06
N HIS A 86 -15.36 -1.65 -0.77
CA HIS A 86 -16.31 -1.49 0.33
C HIS A 86 -15.60 -1.38 1.68
N PHE A 87 -14.64 -2.26 1.96
CA PHE A 87 -13.84 -2.22 3.17
C PHE A 87 -13.11 -0.87 3.30
N MET A 88 -12.47 -0.40 2.24
CA MET A 88 -11.65 0.82 2.27
C MET A 88 -12.47 2.11 2.34
N ARG A 89 -13.67 2.14 1.75
CA ARG A 89 -14.46 3.37 1.53
C ARG A 89 -15.67 3.51 2.44
N SER A 90 -16.07 2.45 3.15
CA SER A 90 -17.19 2.50 4.08
C SER A 90 -16.73 2.65 5.52
N PRO A 91 -17.55 3.25 6.41
CA PRO A 91 -17.28 3.23 7.84
C PRO A 91 -17.18 1.79 8.34
N ASN A 92 -16.00 1.43 8.82
CA ASN A 92 -15.72 0.10 9.34
C ASN A 92 -15.73 0.16 10.87
N LYS A 93 -16.70 -0.50 11.49
CA LYS A 93 -16.84 -0.54 12.96
C LYS A 93 -15.62 -1.16 13.64
N ILE A 94 -14.92 -2.04 12.94
CA ILE A 94 -13.83 -2.82 13.52
C ILE A 94 -12.53 -2.01 13.52
N THR A 95 -12.24 -1.25 12.45
CA THR A 95 -11.11 -0.31 12.45
C THR A 95 -11.48 1.03 13.11
N GLY A 96 -12.76 1.33 13.31
CA GLY A 96 -13.28 2.50 14.00
C GLY A 96 -13.41 3.75 13.13
N GLY A 97 -13.71 3.59 11.83
CA GLY A 97 -13.81 4.69 10.87
C GLY A 97 -13.66 4.21 9.43
N VAL A 98 -13.49 5.13 8.48
CA VAL A 98 -13.25 4.78 7.06
C VAL A 98 -11.76 4.45 6.87
N PRO A 99 -11.38 3.22 6.50
CA PRO A 99 -9.96 2.84 6.45
C PRO A 99 -9.12 3.71 5.52
N ALA A 100 -9.64 4.12 4.35
CA ALA A 100 -8.92 5.02 3.43
C ALA A 100 -8.58 6.39 4.04
N GLU A 101 -9.36 6.87 5.01
CA GLU A 101 -9.07 8.10 5.75
C GLU A 101 -8.07 7.82 6.88
N GLN A 102 -8.26 6.73 7.62
CA GLN A 102 -7.41 6.36 8.74
C GLN A 102 -5.95 6.17 8.33
N ILE A 103 -5.70 5.48 7.22
CA ILE A 103 -4.33 5.18 6.77
C ILE A 103 -3.52 6.42 6.34
N GLN A 104 -4.17 7.58 6.19
CA GLN A 104 -3.49 8.85 5.86
C GLN A 104 -2.66 9.40 7.02
N SER A 105 -2.79 8.81 8.22
CA SER A 105 -1.91 9.04 9.37
C SER A 105 -1.07 7.81 9.65
N VAL A 106 0.16 7.98 10.14
CA VAL A 106 1.05 6.85 10.48
C VAL A 106 0.40 5.94 11.53
N GLN A 107 -0.24 6.52 12.55
CA GLN A 107 -0.93 5.75 13.60
C GLN A 107 -2.11 4.95 13.05
N GLY A 108 -2.93 5.56 12.18
CA GLY A 108 -4.06 4.87 11.56
C GLY A 108 -3.62 3.79 10.57
N LEU A 109 -2.56 4.03 9.79
CA LEU A 109 -1.96 3.02 8.92
C LEU A 109 -1.51 1.80 9.72
N MET A 110 -0.76 2.00 10.81
CA MET A 110 -0.32 0.92 11.68
C MET A 110 -1.49 0.15 12.28
N ARG A 111 -2.54 0.84 12.74
CA ARG A 111 -3.75 0.20 13.28
C ARG A 111 -4.42 -0.71 12.25
N VAL A 112 -4.63 -0.23 11.04
CA VAL A 112 -5.26 -1.00 9.96
C VAL A 112 -4.38 -2.20 9.56
N VAL A 113 -3.07 -2.01 9.41
CA VAL A 113 -2.13 -3.11 9.10
C VAL A 113 -2.18 -4.21 10.16
N MET A 114 -2.03 -3.84 11.44
CA MET A 114 -2.04 -4.81 12.54
C MET A 114 -3.36 -5.58 12.62
N TYR A 115 -4.48 -4.89 12.36
CA TYR A 115 -5.78 -5.52 12.33
C TYR A 115 -5.90 -6.55 11.19
N LEU A 116 -5.52 -6.17 9.96
CA LEU A 116 -5.58 -7.06 8.80
C LEU A 116 -4.67 -8.28 8.98
N ASP A 117 -3.47 -8.08 9.49
CA ASP A 117 -2.52 -9.16 9.78
C ASP A 117 -3.07 -10.11 10.87
N ALA A 118 -3.69 -9.57 11.92
CA ALA A 118 -4.25 -10.36 13.02
C ALA A 118 -5.45 -11.21 12.61
N ILE A 119 -6.24 -10.77 11.63
CA ILE A 119 -7.33 -11.59 11.07
C ILE A 119 -6.77 -12.61 10.09
N ARG A 120 -5.87 -12.19 9.19
CA ARG A 120 -5.27 -13.11 8.21
C ARG A 120 -4.56 -14.28 8.87
N GLY A 121 -3.83 -14.06 9.97
CA GLY A 121 -3.14 -15.12 10.69
C GLY A 121 -4.06 -16.14 11.38
N LYS A 122 -5.38 -15.91 11.40
CA LYS A 122 -6.38 -16.83 11.93
C LYS A 122 -7.08 -17.66 10.84
N VAL A 123 -6.92 -17.30 9.58
CA VAL A 123 -7.55 -17.95 8.41
C VAL A 123 -6.60 -18.96 7.80
#